data_AF-A0A660ZAM7-F1
#
_entry.id   AF-A0A660ZAM7-F1
#
_cell.length_a   1.000
_cell.length_b   1.000
_cell.length_c   1.000
_cell.angle_alpha   90.00
_cell.angle_beta   90.00
_cell.angle_gamma   90.00
#
_symmetry.space_group_name_H-M   'P 1'
#
loop_
_entity.id
_entity.type
_entity.pdbx_description
1 polymer ?
#
loop_
_entity_poly.entity_id
_entity_poly.type
_entity_poly.pdbx_seq_one_letter_code
_entity_poly.pdbx_strand_id
1 'polypeptide(L)'
;RDLRPQSLVIRVETSFQDTDLADRLWEILKDYRGDIPLYFEIKTDKGTFKMKSRNFAVRPDVRLLEKLKKALGPGSVKLVMSNGKNRAGIAGGSKV
;
A
#
# COMPACT_ATOMS: atom_id res chain seq x y z
N ARG A 1 21.10 -3.91 10.78
CA ARG A 1 19.74 -4.45 10.97
C ARG A 1 19.03 -4.30 9.63
N ASP A 2 18.91 -5.39 8.85
CA ASP A 2 18.27 -5.37 7.53
C ASP A 2 16.75 -5.29 7.67
N LEU A 3 16.21 -4.09 7.48
CA LEU A 3 14.77 -3.89 7.31
C LEU A 3 14.40 -4.36 5.91
N ARG A 4 13.71 -5.49 5.80
CA ARG A 4 13.23 -5.98 4.51
C ARG A 4 11.80 -5.49 4.26
N PRO A 5 11.55 -4.84 3.12
CA PRO A 5 10.21 -4.46 2.72
C PRO A 5 9.38 -5.73 2.47
N GLN A 6 8.19 -5.79 3.06
CA GLN A 6 7.32 -6.98 3.03
C GLN A 6 6.09 -6.79 2.17
N SER A 7 5.51 -5.59 2.19
CA SER A 7 4.34 -5.26 1.37
C SER A 7 4.23 -3.76 1.16
N LEU A 8 3.64 -3.37 0.03
CA LEU A 8 3.32 -1.98 -0.24
C LEU A 8 1.81 -1.78 -0.01
N VAL A 9 1.45 -0.74 0.72
CA VAL A 9 0.05 -0.36 0.95
C VAL A 9 -0.18 1.02 0.31
N ILE A 10 -1.13 1.10 -0.60
CA ILE A 10 -1.56 2.33 -1.24
C ILE A 10 -2.93 2.70 -0.70
N ARG A 11 -3.02 3.84 -0.04
CA ARG A 11 -4.27 4.45 0.43
C ARG A 11 -4.89 5.26 -0.70
N VAL A 12 -6.17 5.02 -0.94
CA VAL A 12 -6.97 5.74 -1.94
C VAL A 12 -8.27 6.17 -1.26
N GLU A 13 -8.55 7.46 -1.28
CA GLU A 13 -9.85 7.99 -0.83
C GLU A 13 -10.86 7.81 -1.97
N THR A 14 -12.08 7.41 -1.61
CA THR A 14 -13.05 6.71 -2.48
C THR A 14 -13.77 7.52 -3.53
N SER A 15 -13.08 8.46 -4.17
CA SER A 15 -13.45 8.82 -5.53
C SER A 15 -12.87 7.77 -6.49
N PHE A 16 -13.06 6.46 -6.21
CA PHE A 16 -12.63 5.35 -7.06
C PHE A 16 -13.49 5.20 -8.33
N GLN A 17 -14.41 6.14 -8.57
CA GLN A 17 -15.06 6.34 -9.88
C GLN A 17 -14.13 7.03 -10.89
N ASP A 18 -12.98 7.53 -10.44
CA ASP A 18 -11.97 8.10 -11.30
C ASP A 18 -11.17 6.97 -11.97
N THR A 19 -11.73 6.43 -13.06
CA THR A 19 -11.09 5.40 -13.89
C THR A 19 -9.70 5.84 -14.36
N ASP A 20 -9.49 7.15 -14.52
CA ASP A 20 -8.21 7.75 -14.91
C ASP A 20 -7.14 7.56 -13.83
N LEU A 21 -7.50 7.68 -12.54
CA LEU A 21 -6.57 7.44 -11.43
C LEU A 21 -6.13 5.98 -11.37
N ALA A 22 -7.07 5.05 -11.58
CA ALA A 22 -6.78 3.62 -11.61
C ALA A 22 -5.84 3.26 -12.77
N ASP A 23 -6.06 3.84 -13.94
CA ASP A 23 -5.22 3.65 -15.13
C ASP A 23 -3.81 4.25 -14.94
N ARG A 24 -3.71 5.48 -14.41
CA ARG A 24 -2.41 6.09 -14.05
C ARG A 24 -1.64 5.28 -13.03
N LEU A 25 -2.32 4.75 -12.01
CA LEU A 25 -1.69 3.86 -11.04
C LEU A 25 -1.19 2.59 -11.72
N TRP A 26 -1.99 2.02 -12.61
CA TRP A 26 -1.63 0.83 -13.38
C TRP A 26 -0.38 1.07 -14.25
N GLU A 27 -0.33 2.20 -14.96
CA GLU A 27 0.82 2.64 -15.76
C GLU A 27 2.09 2.85 -14.92
N ILE A 28 1.96 3.34 -13.68
CA ILE A 28 3.11 3.48 -12.79
C ILE A 28 3.56 2.11 -12.26
N LEU A 29 2.62 1.25 -11.87
CA LEU A 29 2.93 -0.02 -11.21
C LEU A 29 3.46 -1.10 -12.16
N LYS A 30 3.06 -1.06 -13.44
CA LYS A 30 3.51 -2.05 -14.45
C LYS A 30 5.03 -2.04 -14.64
N ASP A 31 5.67 -0.87 -14.56
CA ASP A 31 7.12 -0.69 -14.73
C ASP A 31 7.94 -1.11 -13.49
N TYR A 32 7.28 -1.28 -12.34
CA TYR A 32 7.95 -1.56 -11.07
C TYR A 32 7.49 -2.91 -10.49
N ARG A 33 7.28 -3.91 -11.35
CA ARG A 33 7.01 -5.30 -10.95
C ARG A 33 8.15 -5.84 -10.09
N GLY A 34 7.80 -6.61 -9.06
CA GLY A 34 8.78 -7.20 -8.13
C GLY A 34 8.15 -8.25 -7.24
N ASP A 35 8.76 -8.50 -6.08
CA ASP A 35 8.46 -9.68 -5.25
C ASP A 35 7.55 -9.41 -4.05
N ILE A 36 7.25 -8.14 -3.73
CA ILE A 36 6.40 -7.82 -2.56
C ILE A 36 4.94 -7.61 -2.96
N PRO A 37 3.98 -8.17 -2.23
CA PRO A 37 2.56 -7.99 -2.52
C PRO A 37 2.11 -6.54 -2.32
N LEU A 38 1.24 -6.09 -3.23
CA LEU A 38 0.57 -4.79 -3.17
C LEU A 38 -0.80 -4.91 -2.50
N TYR A 39 -1.12 -3.96 -1.63
CA TYR A 39 -2.42 -3.81 -1.00
C TYR A 39 -2.96 -2.40 -1.26
N PHE A 40 -4.26 -2.31 -1.49
CA PHE A 40 -5.00 -1.06 -1.56
C PHE A 40 -5.82 -0.88 -0.29
N GLU A 41 -5.72 0.28 0.33
CA GLU A 41 -6.51 0.70 1.49
C GLU A 41 -7.47 1.78 1.03
N ILE A 42 -8.74 1.42 0.88
CA ILE A 42 -9.78 2.22 0.28
C ILE A 42 -10.64 2.77 1.41
N LYS A 43 -10.59 4.09 1.64
CA LYS A 43 -11.35 4.75 2.70
C LYS A 43 -12.67 5.26 2.14
N THR A 44 -13.76 4.56 2.48
CA THR A 44 -15.14 4.91 2.13
C THR A 44 -15.85 5.60 3.29
N ASP A 45 -17.00 6.22 3.02
CA ASP A 45 -17.93 6.70 4.04
C ASP A 45 -18.36 5.59 5.03
N LYS A 46 -18.42 4.34 4.54
CA LYS A 46 -18.75 3.14 5.34
C LYS A 46 -17.57 2.57 6.14
N GLY A 47 -16.39 3.17 6.04
CA GLY A 47 -15.17 2.70 6.70
C GLY A 47 -14.03 2.39 5.74
N THR A 48 -12.95 1.82 6.29
CA THR A 48 -11.71 1.54 5.55
C THR A 48 -11.61 0.07 5.16
N PHE A 49 -11.47 -0.21 3.87
CA PHE A 49 -11.34 -1.55 3.31
C PHE A 49 -9.93 -1.79 2.82
N LYS A 50 -9.33 -2.94 3.16
CA LYS A 50 -8.02 -3.34 2.64
C LYS A 50 -8.17 -4.48 1.65
N MET A 51 -7.75 -4.26 0.41
CA MET A 51 -7.80 -5.25 -0.67
C MET A 51 -6.39 -5.62 -1.11
N LYS A 52 -6.08 -6.92 -1.16
CA LYS A 52 -4.82 -7.40 -1.76
C LYS A 52 -4.95 -7.38 -3.28
N SER A 53 -3.97 -6.82 -3.97
CA SER A 53 -3.89 -6.94 -5.42
C SER A 53 -3.55 -8.39 -5.79
N ARG A 54 -4.36 -9.00 -6.65
CA ARG A 54 -4.15 -10.39 -7.11
C ARG A 54 -3.07 -10.49 -8.18
N ASN A 55 -2.91 -9.43 -8.98
CA ASN A 55 -2.05 -9.43 -10.18
C ASN A 55 -0.77 -8.60 -10.04
N PHE A 56 -0.61 -7.88 -8.92
CA PHE A 56 0.53 -6.99 -8.73
C PHE A 56 1.34 -7.36 -7.50
N ALA A 57 2.58 -7.76 -7.77
CA ALA A 57 3.68 -7.68 -6.85
C ALA A 57 4.65 -6.61 -7.39
N VAL A 58 5.14 -5.76 -6.50
CA VAL A 58 5.91 -4.56 -6.84
C VAL A 58 7.29 -4.65 -6.21
N ARG A 59 8.26 -3.90 -6.77
CA ARG A 59 9.55 -3.71 -6.13
C ARG A 59 9.50 -2.43 -5.28
N PRO A 60 9.95 -2.47 -4.01
CA PRO A 60 10.00 -1.30 -3.15
C PRO A 60 11.17 -0.42 -3.60
N ASP A 61 10.89 0.46 -4.55
CA ASP A 61 11.85 1.40 -5.14
C ASP A 61 11.54 2.82 -4.67
N VAL A 62 12.58 3.61 -4.37
CA VAL A 62 12.39 4.99 -3.91
C VAL A 62 11.66 5.82 -4.97
N ARG A 63 11.98 5.62 -6.25
CA ARG A 63 11.34 6.33 -7.36
C ARG A 63 9.86 5.96 -7.49
N LEU A 64 9.52 4.70 -7.25
CA LEU A 64 8.12 4.26 -7.23
C LEU A 64 7.35 5.00 -6.12
N LEU A 65 7.90 5.03 -4.91
CA LEU A 65 7.25 5.69 -3.77
C LEU A 65 7.05 7.19 -4.03
N GLU A 66 8.04 7.85 -4.63
CA GLU A 66 7.93 9.27 -5.00
C GLU A 66 6.88 9.51 -6.08
N LYS A 67 6.85 8.68 -7.14
CA LYS A 67 5.82 8.76 -8.18
C LYS A 67 4.42 8.57 -7.62
N LEU A 68 4.24 7.57 -6.76
CA LEU A 68 2.95 7.29 -6.13
C LEU A 68 2.52 8.43 -5.18
N LYS A 69 3.44 8.99 -4.39
CA LYS A 69 3.17 10.17 -3.55
C LYS A 69 2.81 11.41 -4.38
N LYS A 70 3.45 11.59 -5.54
CA LYS A 70 3.14 12.69 -6.45
C LYS A 70 1.75 12.52 -7.09
N ALA A 71 1.36 11.28 -7.41
CA ALA A 71 0.08 10.97 -8.00
C ALA A 71 -1.10 11.00 -7.00
N LEU A 72 -0.90 10.49 -5.79
CA LEU A 72 -1.95 10.29 -4.79
C LEU A 72 -1.90 11.26 -3.61
N GLY A 73 -0.84 12.04 -3.49
CA GLY A 73 -0.60 12.93 -2.35
C GLY A 73 0.31 12.33 -1.26
N PRO A 74 0.87 13.20 -0.41
CA PRO A 74 1.69 12.80 0.72
C PRO A 74 0.83 12.06 1.76
N GLY A 75 1.25 10.86 2.16
CA GLY A 75 0.53 10.02 3.13
C GLY A 75 -0.31 8.91 2.53
N SER A 76 -0.48 8.93 1.20
CA SER A 76 -1.24 7.91 0.46
C SER A 76 -0.45 6.62 0.21
N VAL A 77 0.84 6.58 0.54
CA VAL A 77 1.71 5.42 0.28
C VAL A 77 2.40 5.01 1.57
N LYS A 78 2.26 3.74 1.94
CA LYS A 78 2.85 3.17 3.14
C LYS A 78 3.60 1.89 2.78
N LEU A 79 4.91 1.93 2.97
CA LEU A 79 5.76 0.75 2.86
C LEU A 79 5.77 0.01 4.19
N VAL A 80 5.30 -1.24 4.21
CA VAL A 80 5.34 -2.10 5.39
C VAL A 80 6.65 -2.87 5.37
N MET A 81 7.50 -2.58 6.35
CA MET A 81 8.74 -3.31 6.59
C MET A 81 8.48 -4.43 7.60
N SER A 82 8.92 -5.65 7.30
CA SER A 82 8.96 -6.67 8.35
C SER A 82 10.29 -6.55 9.07
N ASN A 83 10.21 -6.32 10.37
CA ASN A 83 11.31 -6.64 11.26
C ASN A 83 11.22 -8.16 11.47
N GLY A 84 12.32 -8.91 11.37
CA GLY A 84 12.35 -10.36 11.64
C GLY A 84 12.07 -10.75 13.10
N LYS A 85 11.14 -10.07 13.78
CA LYS A 85 10.78 -10.26 15.18
C LYS A 85 9.26 -10.22 15.32
N ASN A 86 8.65 -11.40 15.18
CA ASN A 86 7.41 -11.90 15.77
C ASN A 86 6.44 -10.89 16.42
N ARG A 87 5.18 -10.89 15.92
CA ARG A 87 3.88 -10.86 16.62
C ARG A 87 2.79 -10.50 15.58
N ALA A 88 1.85 -11.34 15.16
CA ALA A 88 1.05 -12.35 15.88
C ALA A 88 0.64 -11.82 17.26
N GLY A 89 -0.42 -11.00 17.29
CA GLY A 89 -0.97 -10.45 18.53
C GLY A 89 -1.63 -9.08 18.38
N ILE A 90 -2.72 -9.01 17.62
CA ILE A 90 -3.76 -8.02 17.90
C ILE A 90 -4.56 -8.64 19.05
N ALA A 91 -4.37 -8.17 20.27
CA ALA A 91 -5.33 -8.37 21.36
C ALA A 91 -5.05 -7.36 22.48
N GLY A 92 -6.00 -6.44 22.68
CA GLY A 92 -6.29 -5.87 23.99
C GLY A 92 -5.34 -4.80 24.52
N GLY A 93 -5.44 -3.59 23.97
CA GLY A 93 -5.35 -2.42 24.84
C GLY A 93 -6.68 -2.30 25.58
N SER A 94 -6.66 -2.47 26.90
CA SER A 94 -7.53 -1.79 27.88
C SER A 94 -7.14 -2.28 29.28
N LYS A 95 -6.41 -1.44 30.01
CA LYS A 95 -6.24 -1.56 31.45
C LYS A 95 -7.12 -0.48 32.06
N VAL A 96 -8.27 -0.89 32.58
CA VAL A 96 -9.05 -0.17 33.59
C VAL A 96 -8.69 -0.74 34.95
#